data_AF-A0A7V4W7V4-F1
#
_entry.id   AF-A0A7V4W7V4-F1
#
_cell.length_a   1.000
_cell.length_b   1.000
_cell.length_c   1.000
_cell.angle_alpha   90.00
_cell.angle_beta   90.00
_cell.angle_gamma   90.00
#
_symmetry.space_group_name_H-M   'P 1'
#
loop_
_entity.id
_entity.type
_entity.pdbx_description
1 polymer ?
#
loop_
_entity_poly.entity_id
_entity_poly.type
_entity_poly.pdbx_seq_one_letter_code
_entity_poly.pdbx_strand_id
1 'polypeptide(L)'
;TVNVSSEDPVSAIARITADRGADLLFEATRNPQTIPVMLRAAARGGRLLIVGSLPGEVSIDAFTQLQLRELSIIGVFQPAAPLFGHHYFPWTQRRNRQLFLELVNTGQVKVEHLITHRLPATSAAKAYSMIHKGRAGWLGIIFEWD
;
A
#
# COMPACT_ATOMS: atom_id res chain seq x y z
N THR A 1 -6.38 -10.03 11.23
CA THR A 1 -5.07 -9.39 10.96
C THR A 1 -3.98 -10.41 11.26
N VAL A 2 -2.86 -10.38 10.56
CA VAL A 2 -1.72 -11.30 10.76
C VAL A 2 -0.54 -10.51 11.32
N ASN A 3 0.10 -11.01 12.37
CA ASN A 3 1.29 -10.37 12.94
C ASN A 3 2.55 -11.16 12.56
N VAL A 4 3.36 -10.58 11.66
CA VAL A 4 4.56 -11.21 11.09
C VAL A 4 5.70 -11.41 12.10
N SER A 5 5.64 -10.80 13.29
CA SER A 5 6.63 -11.07 14.35
C SER A 5 6.30 -12.33 15.17
N SER A 6 5.07 -12.85 15.05
CA SER A 6 4.60 -14.01 15.83
C SER A 6 4.28 -15.23 14.97
N GLU A 7 4.02 -15.07 13.67
CA GLU A 7 3.68 -16.18 12.77
C GLU A 7 4.17 -15.94 11.33
N ASP A 8 4.28 -17.03 10.56
CA ASP A 8 4.58 -16.95 9.13
C ASP A 8 3.38 -16.41 8.34
N PRO A 9 3.53 -15.28 7.62
CA PRO A 9 2.43 -14.68 6.88
C PRO A 9 1.86 -15.56 5.77
N VAL A 10 2.69 -16.40 5.13
CA VAL A 10 2.22 -17.24 4.01
C VAL A 10 1.24 -18.29 4.53
N SER A 11 1.61 -19.00 5.59
CA SER A 11 0.76 -19.99 6.25
C SER A 11 -0.50 -19.37 6.84
N ALA A 12 -0.39 -18.18 7.43
CA ALA A 12 -1.53 -17.46 7.98
C ALA A 12 -2.53 -17.05 6.89
N ILE A 13 -2.04 -16.53 5.75
CA ILE A 13 -2.87 -16.17 4.60
C ILE A 13 -3.54 -17.42 4.01
N ALA A 14 -2.81 -18.52 3.84
CA ALA A 14 -3.36 -19.78 3.36
C ALA A 14 -4.55 -20.23 4.24
N ARG A 15 -4.38 -20.27 5.56
CA ARG A 15 -5.46 -20.61 6.51
C ARG A 15 -6.68 -19.69 6.40
N ILE A 16 -6.49 -18.38 6.28
CA ILE A 16 -7.60 -17.41 6.17
C ILE A 16 -8.31 -17.51 4.81
N THR A 17 -7.60 -17.96 3.77
CA THR A 17 -8.10 -18.03 2.39
C THR A 17 -8.53 -19.45 1.98
N ALA A 18 -8.57 -20.41 2.92
CA ALA A 18 -8.82 -21.82 2.66
C ALA A 18 -7.87 -22.38 1.58
N ASP A 19 -6.57 -22.14 1.77
CA ASP A 19 -5.45 -22.56 0.93
C ASP A 19 -5.46 -22.03 -0.51
N ARG A 20 -6.35 -21.08 -0.83
CA ARG A 20 -6.40 -20.45 -2.15
C ARG A 20 -5.30 -19.40 -2.36
N GLY A 21 -4.90 -18.70 -1.30
CA GLY A 21 -4.04 -17.51 -1.38
C GLY A 21 -4.83 -16.22 -1.64
N ALA A 22 -4.13 -15.09 -1.71
CA ALA A 22 -4.73 -13.77 -1.92
C ALA A 22 -4.84 -13.42 -3.42
N ASP A 23 -6.02 -12.97 -3.86
CA ASP A 23 -6.24 -12.55 -5.25
C ASP A 23 -5.52 -11.23 -5.59
N LEU A 24 -5.49 -10.30 -4.64
CA LEU A 24 -4.84 -8.99 -4.75
C LEU A 24 -3.96 -8.75 -3.53
N LEU A 25 -2.72 -8.32 -3.77
CA LEU A 25 -1.74 -8.03 -2.73
C LEU A 25 -1.14 -6.64 -2.95
N PHE A 26 -1.09 -5.82 -1.91
CA PHE A 26 -0.55 -4.46 -1.98
C PHE A 26 0.75 -4.36 -1.19
N GLU A 27 1.84 -3.98 -1.85
CA GLU A 27 3.11 -3.66 -1.19
C GLU A 27 3.11 -2.19 -0.81
N ALA A 28 2.99 -1.89 0.48
CA ALA A 28 2.95 -0.55 1.04
C ALA A 28 3.96 -0.32 2.18
N THR A 29 4.96 -1.21 2.34
CA THR A 29 5.88 -1.22 3.49
C THR A 29 7.23 -0.58 3.19
N ARG A 30 7.55 -0.31 1.91
CA ARG A 30 8.88 0.13 1.45
C ARG A 30 9.99 -0.89 1.72
N ASN A 31 9.66 -2.17 1.91
CA ASN A 31 10.62 -3.24 2.14
C ASN A 31 10.62 -4.22 0.95
N PRO A 32 11.69 -4.30 0.13
CA PRO A 32 11.70 -5.15 -1.07
C PRO A 32 11.56 -6.65 -0.75
N GLN A 33 11.91 -7.07 0.47
CA GLN A 33 11.83 -8.48 0.89
C GLN A 33 10.39 -8.98 1.10
N THR A 34 9.39 -8.10 1.02
CA THR A 34 7.98 -8.50 1.03
C THR A 34 7.56 -9.12 -0.31
N ILE A 35 8.24 -8.82 -1.42
CA ILE A 35 7.86 -9.31 -2.75
C ILE A 35 7.89 -10.84 -2.85
N PRO A 36 8.96 -11.56 -2.45
CA PRO A 36 8.95 -13.02 -2.46
C PRO A 36 7.87 -13.63 -1.55
N VAL A 37 7.57 -12.98 -0.42
CA VAL A 37 6.51 -13.43 0.51
C VAL A 37 5.14 -13.29 -0.16
N MET A 38 4.88 -12.14 -0.79
CA MET A 38 3.64 -11.88 -1.53
C MET A 38 3.46 -12.87 -2.69
N LEU A 39 4.54 -13.18 -3.44
CA LEU A 39 4.47 -14.17 -4.53
C LEU A 39 4.07 -15.55 -4.02
N ARG A 40 4.57 -15.98 -2.85
CA ARG A 40 4.15 -17.26 -2.24
C ARG A 40 2.71 -17.21 -1.74
N ALA A 41 2.29 -16.10 -1.12
CA ALA A 41 0.96 -15.93 -0.54
C ALA A 41 -0.16 -15.65 -1.56
N ALA A 42 0.18 -15.30 -2.81
CA ALA A 42 -0.81 -15.02 -3.86
C ALA A 42 -1.62 -16.26 -4.24
N ALA A 43 -2.85 -16.06 -4.73
CA ALA A 43 -3.61 -17.09 -5.43
C ALA A 43 -3.09 -17.25 -6.87
N ARG A 44 -3.38 -18.39 -7.53
CA ARG A 44 -3.12 -18.54 -8.97
C ARG A 44 -3.87 -17.44 -9.73
N GLY A 45 -3.20 -16.75 -10.67
CA GLY A 45 -3.77 -15.60 -11.38
C GLY A 45 -3.78 -14.29 -10.58
N GLY A 46 -3.25 -14.31 -9.35
CA GLY A 46 -3.25 -13.16 -8.45
C GLY A 46 -2.37 -12.00 -8.93
N ARG A 47 -2.62 -10.81 -8.38
CA ARG A 47 -1.91 -9.57 -8.75
C ARG A 47 -1.23 -8.93 -7.55
N LEU A 48 0.05 -8.67 -7.68
CA LEU A 48 0.85 -7.89 -6.73
C LEU A 48 0.92 -6.46 -7.23
N LEU A 49 0.43 -5.51 -6.44
CA LEU A 49 0.46 -4.08 -6.71
C LEU A 49 1.51 -3.43 -5.81
N ILE A 50 2.55 -2.86 -6.41
CA ILE A 50 3.62 -2.16 -5.69
C ILE A 50 3.24 -0.67 -5.60
N VAL A 51 2.80 -0.23 -4.42
CA VAL A 51 2.41 1.17 -4.16
C VAL A 51 3.47 1.93 -3.34
N GLY A 52 4.32 1.22 -2.60
CA GLY A 52 5.24 1.77 -1.60
C GLY A 52 6.67 2.04 -2.09
N SER A 53 6.88 2.61 -3.28
CA SER A 53 8.19 3.03 -3.84
C SER A 53 9.41 2.29 -3.25
N LEU A 54 9.51 1.00 -3.58
CA LEU A 54 10.52 0.08 -3.04
C LEU A 54 11.94 0.55 -3.40
N PRO A 55 12.89 0.52 -2.44
CA PRO A 55 14.30 0.76 -2.74
C PRO A 55 14.98 -0.50 -3.27
N GLY A 56 16.00 -0.31 -4.11
CA GLY A 56 16.91 -1.37 -4.54
C GLY A 56 16.27 -2.40 -5.47
N GLU A 57 16.89 -3.59 -5.51
CA GLU A 57 16.49 -4.70 -6.36
C GLU A 57 16.01 -5.89 -5.52
N VAL A 58 15.18 -6.74 -6.13
CA VAL A 58 14.71 -7.98 -5.52
C VAL A 58 14.78 -9.12 -6.53
N SER A 59 15.36 -10.24 -6.10
CA SER A 59 15.38 -11.46 -6.90
C SER A 59 14.08 -12.25 -6.69
N ILE A 60 13.53 -12.80 -7.77
CA ILE A 60 12.32 -13.60 -7.76
C ILE A 60 12.52 -14.87 -8.59
N ASP A 61 11.85 -15.96 -8.21
CA ASP A 61 11.72 -17.14 -9.07
C ASP A 61 10.66 -16.88 -10.14
N ALA A 62 11.14 -16.53 -11.33
CA ALA A 62 10.29 -16.19 -12.46
C ALA A 62 9.47 -17.38 -12.98
N PHE A 63 9.92 -18.62 -12.80
CA PHE A 63 9.23 -19.78 -13.36
C PHE A 63 8.21 -20.35 -12.37
N THR A 64 8.66 -20.80 -11.20
CA THR A 64 7.78 -21.55 -10.29
C THR A 64 6.84 -20.65 -9.49
N GLN A 65 7.30 -19.46 -9.09
CA GLN A 65 6.52 -18.56 -8.25
C GLN A 65 5.71 -17.54 -9.05
N LEU A 66 6.18 -17.16 -10.25
CA LEU A 66 5.50 -16.20 -11.11
C LEU A 66 4.77 -16.87 -12.28
N GLN A 67 5.50 -17.47 -13.24
CA GLN A 67 4.93 -17.95 -14.51
C GLN A 67 3.95 -19.12 -14.33
N LEU A 68 4.33 -20.20 -13.64
CA LEU A 68 3.45 -21.37 -13.44
C LEU A 68 2.17 -21.04 -12.69
N ARG A 69 2.18 -19.93 -11.92
CA ARG A 69 1.07 -19.45 -11.13
C ARG A 69 0.30 -18.31 -11.79
N GLU A 70 0.68 -17.92 -13.01
CA GLU A 70 0.02 -16.87 -13.81
C GLU A 70 -0.10 -15.53 -13.07
N LEU A 71 0.90 -15.20 -12.25
CA LEU A 71 0.83 -13.97 -11.44
C LEU A 71 1.22 -12.73 -12.27
N SER A 72 0.67 -11.58 -11.87
CA SER A 72 1.06 -10.27 -12.39
C SER A 72 1.71 -9.41 -11.31
N ILE A 73 2.82 -8.74 -11.65
CA ILE A 73 3.43 -7.70 -10.81
C ILE A 73 3.20 -6.35 -11.49
N ILE A 74 2.56 -5.43 -10.79
CA ILE A 74 2.12 -4.14 -11.33
C ILE A 74 2.72 -3.02 -10.47
N GLY A 75 3.57 -2.20 -11.08
CA GLY A 75 4.02 -0.95 -10.48
C GLY A 75 2.92 0.09 -10.50
N VAL A 76 2.62 0.71 -9.36
CA VAL A 76 1.63 1.77 -9.23
C VAL A 76 2.33 3.05 -8.81
N PHE A 77 2.30 4.06 -9.68
CA PHE A 77 3.00 5.32 -9.44
C PHE A 77 2.09 6.52 -9.67
N GLN A 78 1.87 7.31 -8.62
CA GLN A 78 1.38 8.68 -8.75
C GLN A 78 2.59 9.59 -8.99
N PRO A 79 2.56 10.54 -9.96
CA PRO A 79 1.40 11.12 -10.63
C PRO A 79 1.03 10.54 -12.00
N ALA A 80 1.45 9.32 -12.35
CA ALA A 80 1.25 8.76 -13.69
C ALA A 80 -0.22 8.45 -14.06
N ALA A 81 -1.17 8.60 -13.13
CA ALA A 81 -2.58 8.51 -13.46
C ALA A 81 -2.97 9.57 -14.53
N PRO A 82 -3.81 9.22 -15.52
CA PRO A 82 -4.15 10.11 -16.62
C PRO A 82 -4.75 11.45 -16.17
N LEU A 83 -4.48 12.51 -16.93
CA LEU A 83 -5.12 13.81 -16.74
C LEU A 83 -6.50 13.86 -17.42
N PHE A 84 -6.62 13.19 -18.57
CA PHE A 84 -7.83 13.12 -19.38
C PHE A 84 -8.33 11.68 -19.44
N GLY A 85 -9.65 11.51 -19.39
CA GLY A 85 -10.27 10.18 -19.43
C GLY A 85 -10.29 9.63 -20.86
N HIS A 86 -10.17 8.31 -20.97
CA HIS A 86 -10.40 7.57 -22.21
C HIS A 86 -11.72 6.79 -22.11
N HIS A 87 -12.38 6.47 -23.22
CA HIS A 87 -13.65 5.73 -23.20
C HIS A 87 -13.51 4.32 -22.59
N TYR A 88 -12.35 3.68 -22.73
CA TYR A 88 -12.02 2.41 -22.03
C TYR A 88 -11.45 2.57 -20.62
N PHE A 89 -10.91 3.75 -20.29
CA PHE A 89 -10.29 4.00 -18.98
C PHE A 89 -10.67 5.40 -18.48
N PRO A 90 -11.81 5.53 -17.80
CA PRO A 90 -12.35 6.84 -17.42
C PRO A 90 -11.61 7.46 -16.23
N TRP A 91 -10.76 6.72 -15.53
CA TRP A 91 -10.12 7.18 -14.29
C TRP A 91 -9.00 8.17 -14.58
N THR A 92 -9.13 9.36 -13.97
CA THR A 92 -8.14 10.43 -14.03
C THR A 92 -7.74 10.84 -12.63
N GLN A 93 -6.64 11.59 -12.50
CA GLN A 93 -6.25 12.15 -11.20
C GLN A 93 -7.39 12.94 -10.53
N ARG A 94 -8.15 13.72 -11.31
CA ARG A 94 -9.29 14.49 -10.80
C ARG A 94 -10.42 13.58 -10.32
N ARG A 95 -10.79 12.58 -11.13
CA ARG A 95 -11.86 11.63 -10.78
C ARG A 95 -11.48 10.77 -9.56
N ASN A 96 -10.24 10.33 -9.46
CA ASN A 96 -9.76 9.57 -8.31
C ASN A 96 -9.83 10.39 -7.02
N ARG A 97 -9.40 11.66 -7.04
CA ARG A 97 -9.53 12.56 -5.89
C ARG A 97 -10.98 12.85 -5.54
N GLN A 98 -11.82 13.12 -6.53
CA GLN A 98 -13.24 13.36 -6.32
C GLN A 98 -13.91 12.16 -5.64
N LEU A 99 -13.73 10.95 -6.17
CA LEU A 99 -14.27 9.75 -5.56
C LEU A 99 -13.78 9.56 -4.12
N PHE A 100 -12.48 9.75 -3.88
CA PHE A 100 -11.94 9.63 -2.52
C PHE A 100 -12.61 10.61 -1.55
N LEU A 101 -12.78 11.87 -1.95
CA LEU A 101 -13.47 12.88 -1.12
C LEU A 101 -14.95 12.53 -0.91
N GLU A 102 -15.64 12.00 -1.92
CA GLU A 102 -17.02 11.53 -1.78
C GLU A 102 -17.12 10.34 -0.80
N LEU A 103 -16.18 9.41 -0.85
CA LEU A 103 -16.11 8.27 0.09
C LEU A 103 -15.82 8.75 1.52
N VAL A 104 -14.99 9.79 1.69
CA VAL A 104 -14.76 10.41 3.01
C VAL A 104 -16.02 11.12 3.49
N ASN A 105 -16.64 11.94 2.64
CA ASN A 105 -17.85 12.70 2.97
C ASN A 105 -19.03 11.78 3.36
N THR A 106 -19.15 10.62 2.70
CA THR A 106 -20.19 9.62 3.01
C THR A 106 -19.82 8.69 4.17
N GLY A 107 -18.63 8.85 4.77
CA GLY A 107 -18.17 8.03 5.89
C GLY A 107 -17.78 6.60 5.53
N GLN A 108 -17.75 6.25 4.23
CA GLN A 108 -17.28 4.96 3.73
C GLN A 108 -15.76 4.81 3.91
N VAL A 109 -15.03 5.92 3.82
CA VAL A 109 -13.60 6.00 4.16
C VAL A 109 -13.45 6.92 5.37
N LYS A 110 -12.95 6.39 6.48
CA LYS A 110 -12.69 7.16 7.70
C LYS A 110 -11.20 7.44 7.78
N VAL A 111 -10.80 8.70 7.87
CA VAL A 111 -9.37 9.08 7.91
C VAL A 111 -8.91 9.64 9.26
N GLU A 112 -9.82 10.02 10.16
CA GLU A 112 -9.46 10.70 11.41
C GLU A 112 -8.48 9.87 12.25
N HIS A 113 -8.68 8.55 12.31
CA HIS A 113 -7.82 7.62 13.04
C HIS A 113 -6.38 7.51 12.50
N LEU A 114 -6.12 8.02 11.29
CA LEU A 114 -4.78 8.09 10.73
C LEU A 114 -4.01 9.32 11.24
N ILE A 115 -4.72 10.34 11.75
CA ILE A 115 -4.13 11.59 12.25
C ILE A 115 -3.73 11.37 13.70
N THR A 116 -2.43 11.23 13.94
CA THR A 116 -1.88 11.05 15.29
C THR A 116 -1.51 12.36 15.97
N HIS A 117 -1.18 13.39 15.20
CA HIS A 117 -0.76 14.68 15.72
C HIS A 117 -1.35 15.82 14.90
N ARG A 118 -1.76 16.88 15.61
CA ARG A 118 -2.08 18.20 15.08
C ARG A 118 -1.16 19.18 15.79
N LEU A 119 -0.35 19.90 15.02
CA LEU A 119 0.72 20.76 15.56
C LEU A 119 0.69 22.12 14.86
N PRO A 120 1.03 23.22 15.54
CA PRO A 120 1.19 24.50 14.85
C PRO A 120 2.32 24.41 13.82
N ALA A 121 2.21 25.12 12.69
CA ALA A 121 3.20 25.11 11.62
C ALA A 121 4.63 25.48 12.11
N THR A 122 4.72 26.31 13.15
CA THR A 122 5.99 26.69 13.81
C THR A 122 6.72 25.49 14.45
N SER A 123 6.02 24.39 14.72
CA SER A 123 6.60 23.15 15.26
C SER A 123 7.10 22.19 14.18
N ALA A 124 7.07 22.56 12.89
CA ALA A 124 7.46 21.69 11.78
C ALA A 124 8.85 21.09 11.94
N ALA A 125 9.86 21.90 12.30
CA ALA A 125 11.22 21.41 12.49
C ALA A 125 11.32 20.29 13.54
N LYS A 126 10.61 20.43 14.67
CA LYS A 126 10.55 19.42 15.73
C LYS A 126 9.87 18.14 15.24
N ALA A 127 8.75 18.26 14.53
CA ALA A 127 8.03 17.12 13.98
C ALA A 127 8.88 16.35 12.95
N TYR A 128 9.56 17.04 12.04
CA TYR A 128 10.48 16.40 11.09
C TYR A 128 11.66 15.71 11.79
N SER A 129 12.20 16.30 12.86
CA SER A 129 13.23 15.63 13.68
C SER A 129 12.70 14.33 14.32
N MET A 130 11.46 14.32 14.81
CA MET A 130 10.81 13.11 15.34
C MET A 130 10.64 12.04 14.25
N ILE A 131 10.14 12.41 13.07
CA ILE A 131 9.98 11.51 11.91
C ILE A 131 11.33 10.89 11.52
N HIS A 132 12.39 11.69 11.50
CA HIS A 132 13.72 11.23 11.11
C HIS A 132 14.31 10.21 12.09
N LYS A 133 14.03 10.34 13.40
CA LYS A 133 14.51 9.41 14.43
C LYS A 133 13.90 8.01 14.31
N GLY A 134 12.73 7.87 13.68
CA GLY A 134 12.11 6.58 13.47
C GLY A 134 10.60 6.66 13.20
N ARG A 135 10.00 5.49 13.00
CA ARG A 135 8.60 5.33 12.57
C ARG A 135 7.63 5.03 13.71
N ALA A 136 8.11 5.08 14.96
CA ALA A 136 7.30 4.75 16.14
C ALA A 136 6.61 6.00 16.69
N GLY A 137 5.38 5.84 17.18
CA GLY A 137 4.64 6.87 17.90
C GLY A 137 3.90 7.89 17.04
N TRP A 138 3.91 7.78 15.70
CA TRP A 138 3.18 8.66 14.80
C TRP A 138 2.74 7.92 13.52
N LEU A 139 1.71 8.43 12.85
CA LEU A 139 1.22 7.92 11.56
C LEU A 139 0.96 9.09 10.58
N GLY A 140 -0.07 9.89 10.85
CA GLY A 140 -0.34 11.16 10.17
C GLY A 140 -0.08 12.34 11.09
N ILE A 141 0.57 13.38 10.55
CA ILE A 141 0.81 14.65 11.23
C ILE A 141 0.22 15.75 10.37
N ILE A 142 -0.70 16.53 10.94
CA ILE A 142 -1.24 17.73 10.33
C ILE A 142 -0.59 18.93 11.00
N PHE A 143 -0.12 19.86 10.17
CA PHE A 143 0.27 21.17 10.62
C PHE A 143 -0.91 22.13 10.47
N GLU A 144 -1.08 23.02 11.44
CA GLU A 144 -2.13 24.03 11.45
C GLU A 144 -1.48 25.39 11.25
N TRP A 145 -2.00 26.13 10.26
CA TRP A 145 -1.61 27.49 9.92
C TRP A 145 -2.73 28.39 10.38
N ASP A 146 -2.43 29.25 11.36
CA ASP A 146 -3.27 30.41 11.70
C ASP A 146 -3.03 31.56 10.71
#